data_AF-A0A7C4FRC1-F1
#
_entry.id   AF-A0A7C4FRC1-F1
#
_cell.length_a   1.000
_cell.length_b   1.000
_cell.length_c   1.000
_cell.angle_alpha   90.00
_cell.angle_beta   90.00
_cell.angle_gamma   90.00
#
_symmetry.space_group_name_H-M   'P 1'
#
loop_
_entity.id
_entity.type
_entity.pdbx_description
1 polymer ?
#
loop_
_entity_poly.entity_id
_entity_poly.type
_entity_poly.pdbx_seq_one_letter_code
_entity_poly.pdbx_strand_id
1 'polypeptide(L)'
;MSNYLELLKKLPRSNCKECGLDSCLLFALKVSAGEWDISKCPYLTSEEIGTNVKERITFNQLLENLKELKERFRRLNLLEIAEGLGAKTDNNLVLLPYLDDEILIELDENGFPLSLKSQRGDELDPRDEILLMNYFLYRGNKPLTNHFVGLESFPHSISKVSTLRRYAEEPLAKLFDERKNTVLKALEGFKISQLRVTSSGISFVVYALPKVPLMINYWAGDPEDGLSSYCKVLYDASAISYLDLECLVFLAERFVEKL
;
A
#
# COMPACT_ATOMS: atom_id res chain seq x y z
N MET A 1 -17.85 -2.42 -1.58
CA MET A 1 -18.63 -1.18 -1.38
C MET A 1 -20.03 -1.52 -1.81
N SER A 2 -21.01 -1.53 -0.89
CA SER A 2 -22.42 -1.67 -1.28
C SER A 2 -22.80 -0.43 -2.07
N ASN A 3 -23.45 -0.64 -3.21
CA ASN A 3 -24.01 0.46 -3.99
C ASN A 3 -25.08 1.16 -3.14
N TYR A 4 -25.05 2.50 -3.04
CA TYR A 4 -26.03 3.27 -2.27
C TYR A 4 -27.48 2.98 -2.72
N LEU A 5 -27.67 2.60 -3.99
CA LEU A 5 -28.97 2.18 -4.53
C LEU A 5 -29.46 0.87 -3.92
N GLU A 6 -28.58 -0.06 -3.57
CA GLU A 6 -28.94 -1.31 -2.90
C GLU A 6 -29.30 -1.08 -1.44
N LEU A 7 -28.53 -0.25 -0.74
CA LEU A 7 -28.85 0.13 0.64
C LEU A 7 -30.18 0.90 0.69
N LEU A 8 -30.44 1.80 -0.25
CA LEU A 8 -31.70 2.55 -0.34
C LEU A 8 -32.92 1.66 -0.62
N LYS A 9 -32.74 0.47 -1.21
CA LYS A 9 -33.81 -0.54 -1.37
C LYS A 9 -34.14 -1.25 -0.06
N LYS A 10 -33.17 -1.38 0.85
CA LYS A 10 -33.35 -2.01 2.17
C LYS A 10 -33.88 -1.03 3.22
N LEU A 11 -33.71 0.28 3.03
CA LEU A 11 -34.20 1.28 3.98
C LEU A 11 -35.74 1.41 3.93
N PRO A 12 -36.38 1.80 5.06
CA PRO A 12 -37.84 1.99 5.13
C PRO A 12 -38.34 3.19 4.30
N ARG A 13 -37.44 4.06 3.83
CA ARG A 13 -37.73 5.29 3.06
C ARG A 13 -38.71 6.24 3.75
N SER A 14 -38.80 6.16 5.08
CA SER A 14 -39.67 7.00 5.91
C SER A 14 -39.15 8.43 6.07
N ASN A 15 -37.85 8.67 5.84
CA ASN A 15 -37.18 9.95 6.12
C ASN A 15 -37.42 10.46 7.54
N CYS A 16 -37.53 9.56 8.53
CA CYS A 16 -37.89 9.88 9.91
C CYS A 16 -36.84 10.70 10.68
N LYS A 17 -35.62 10.83 10.16
CA LYS A 17 -34.47 11.55 10.76
C LYS A 17 -33.94 11.01 12.10
N GLU A 18 -34.44 9.89 12.59
CA GLU A 18 -33.98 9.27 13.85
C GLU A 18 -32.51 8.83 13.82
N CYS A 19 -31.95 8.61 12.63
CA CYS A 19 -30.53 8.32 12.43
C CYS A 19 -29.62 9.57 12.41
N GLY A 20 -30.19 10.77 12.59
CA GLY A 20 -29.47 12.05 12.60
C GLY A 20 -29.22 12.68 11.22
N LEU A 21 -29.81 12.12 10.15
CA LEU A 21 -29.68 12.63 8.78
C LEU A 21 -31.05 12.99 8.17
N ASP A 22 -31.06 14.01 7.31
CA ASP A 22 -32.29 14.62 6.79
C ASP A 22 -33.13 13.72 5.86
N SER A 23 -32.54 12.66 5.30
CA SER A 23 -33.27 11.70 4.46
C SER A 23 -32.60 10.33 4.45
N CYS A 24 -33.38 9.29 4.12
CA CYS A 24 -32.88 7.93 3.90
C CYS A 24 -31.90 7.87 2.72
N LEU A 25 -32.06 8.75 1.71
CA LEU A 25 -31.11 8.86 0.60
C LEU A 25 -29.75 9.40 1.09
N LEU A 26 -29.76 10.48 1.89
CA LEU A 26 -28.54 11.03 2.47
C LEU A 26 -27.85 10.01 3.39
N PHE A 27 -28.63 9.26 4.16
CA PHE A 27 -28.14 8.13 4.94
C PHE A 27 -27.47 7.07 4.07
N ALA A 28 -28.14 6.60 3.00
CA ALA A 28 -27.57 5.60 2.10
C ALA A 28 -26.28 6.08 1.42
N LEU A 29 -26.22 7.35 1.02
CA LEU A 29 -25.02 7.97 0.43
C LEU A 29 -23.87 8.04 1.43
N LYS A 30 -24.10 8.59 2.63
CA LYS A 30 -23.03 8.72 3.64
C LYS A 30 -22.54 7.36 4.17
N VAL A 31 -23.44 6.39 4.36
CA VAL A 31 -23.05 5.03 4.73
C VAL A 31 -22.21 4.38 3.62
N SER A 32 -22.59 4.54 2.35
CA SER A 32 -21.84 3.99 1.21
C SER A 32 -20.48 4.67 1.02
N ALA A 33 -20.37 5.95 1.38
CA ALA A 33 -19.11 6.71 1.43
C ALA A 33 -18.25 6.40 2.67
N GLY A 34 -18.76 5.62 3.64
CA GLY A 34 -18.07 5.31 4.89
C GLY A 34 -18.06 6.43 5.93
N GLU A 35 -18.87 7.47 5.73
CA GLU A 35 -18.95 8.66 6.57
C GLU A 35 -20.03 8.57 7.65
N TRP A 36 -20.85 7.51 7.64
CA TRP A 36 -21.94 7.31 8.59
C TRP A 36 -22.14 5.84 8.92
N ASP A 37 -22.49 5.55 10.17
CA ASP A 37 -22.64 4.17 10.65
C ASP A 37 -24.02 3.61 10.26
N ILE A 38 -24.03 2.46 9.58
CA ILE A 38 -25.25 1.78 9.13
C ILE A 38 -26.16 1.37 10.31
N SER A 39 -25.58 1.12 11.49
CA SER A 39 -26.32 0.75 12.70
C SER A 39 -27.17 1.89 13.28
N LYS A 40 -26.99 3.13 12.79
CA LYS A 40 -27.77 4.30 13.24
C LYS A 40 -29.20 4.31 12.71
N CYS A 41 -29.56 3.46 11.76
CA CYS A 41 -30.96 3.32 11.35
C CYS A 41 -31.66 2.31 12.28
N PRO A 42 -32.61 2.74 13.14
CA PRO A 42 -33.26 1.83 14.10
C PRO A 42 -34.22 0.84 13.44
N TYR A 43 -34.48 1.00 12.14
CA TYR A 43 -35.39 0.17 11.37
C TYR A 43 -34.70 -0.87 10.49
N LEU A 44 -33.36 -0.92 10.50
CA LEU A 44 -32.62 -2.00 9.86
C LEU A 44 -32.43 -3.13 10.87
N THR A 45 -32.82 -4.34 10.47
CA THR A 45 -32.61 -5.56 11.26
C THR A 45 -31.14 -5.98 11.23
N SER A 46 -30.71 -6.78 12.22
CA SER A 46 -29.36 -7.32 12.29
C SER A 46 -28.95 -8.12 11.02
N GLU A 47 -29.91 -8.75 10.34
CA GLU A 47 -29.69 -9.42 9.05
C GLU A 47 -29.46 -8.43 7.89
N GLU A 48 -30.16 -7.29 7.90
CA GLU A 48 -30.02 -6.24 6.87
C GLU A 48 -28.75 -5.40 7.06
N ILE A 49 -28.33 -5.20 8.31
CA ILE A 49 -27.03 -4.65 8.72
C ILE A 49 -25.90 -5.64 8.36
N GLY A 50 -26.21 -6.94 8.38
CA GLY A 50 -25.26 -8.06 8.34
C GLY A 50 -24.75 -8.50 6.98
N THR A 51 -24.72 -7.66 5.94
CA THR A 51 -24.09 -8.05 4.66
C THR A 51 -23.23 -6.98 3.97
N ASN A 52 -22.73 -5.97 4.69
CA ASN A 52 -21.61 -5.14 4.19
C ASN A 52 -20.88 -4.38 5.31
N VAL A 53 -20.63 -5.05 6.43
CA VAL A 53 -19.53 -4.67 7.30
C VAL A 53 -18.27 -5.16 6.57
N LYS A 54 -17.53 -4.28 5.90
CA LYS A 54 -16.09 -4.56 5.71
C LYS A 54 -15.58 -4.87 7.10
N GLU A 55 -15.18 -6.12 7.30
CA GLU A 55 -14.82 -6.71 8.58
C GLU A 55 -14.08 -5.68 9.44
N ARG A 56 -14.70 -5.21 10.52
CA ARG A 56 -13.91 -4.80 11.66
C ARG A 56 -13.30 -6.10 12.16
N ILE A 57 -12.12 -6.42 11.63
CA ILE A 57 -11.28 -7.48 12.17
C ILE A 57 -11.19 -7.18 13.66
N THR A 58 -11.70 -8.08 14.50
CA THR A 58 -11.57 -7.90 15.93
C THR A 58 -10.09 -7.92 16.29
N PHE A 59 -9.67 -7.27 17.38
CA PHE A 59 -8.26 -7.27 17.77
C PHE A 59 -7.67 -8.69 17.87
N ASN A 60 -8.46 -9.66 18.36
CA ASN A 60 -8.06 -11.06 18.41
C ASN A 60 -7.85 -11.66 17.02
N GLN A 61 -8.75 -11.38 16.08
CA GLN A 61 -8.65 -11.88 14.71
C GLN A 61 -7.49 -11.23 13.94
N LEU A 62 -7.17 -9.97 14.25
CA LEU A 62 -5.96 -9.31 13.75
C LEU A 62 -4.71 -10.02 14.29
N LEU A 63 -4.68 -10.31 15.59
CA LEU A 63 -3.58 -11.05 16.20
C LEU A 63 -3.44 -12.48 15.66
N GLU A 64 -4.55 -13.18 15.40
CA GLU A 64 -4.55 -14.50 14.78
C GLU A 64 -4.00 -14.46 13.35
N ASN A 65 -4.47 -13.50 12.54
CA ASN A 65 -3.97 -13.28 11.18
C ASN A 65 -2.45 -13.01 11.18
N LEU A 66 -1.96 -12.21 12.14
CA LEU A 66 -0.54 -11.93 12.27
C LEU A 66 0.27 -13.16 12.71
N LYS A 67 -0.26 -13.97 13.63
CA LYS A 67 0.38 -15.23 14.03
C LYS A 67 0.45 -16.20 12.87
N GLU A 68 -0.64 -16.37 12.13
CA GLU A 68 -0.68 -17.24 10.95
C GLU A 68 0.31 -16.78 9.89
N LEU A 69 0.38 -15.48 9.62
CA LEU A 69 1.35 -14.90 8.69
C LEU A 69 2.80 -15.24 9.09
N LYS A 70 3.16 -15.01 10.36
CA LYS A 70 4.50 -15.31 10.89
C LYS A 70 4.82 -16.80 10.80
N GLU A 71 3.87 -17.67 11.11
CA GLU A 71 4.05 -19.13 11.02
C GLU A 71 4.20 -19.61 9.57
N ARG A 72 3.44 -19.06 8.64
CA ARG A 72 3.59 -19.37 7.21
C ARG A 72 4.94 -18.92 6.69
N PHE A 73 5.40 -17.73 7.08
CA PHE A 73 6.71 -17.21 6.70
C PHE A 73 7.85 -18.08 7.26
N ARG A 74 7.79 -18.49 8.53
CA ARG A 74 8.78 -19.39 9.17
C ARG A 74 8.93 -20.75 8.48
N ARG A 75 7.92 -21.20 7.75
CA ARG A 75 7.93 -22.47 7.01
C ARG A 75 8.42 -22.32 5.57
N LEU A 76 8.82 -21.12 5.15
CA LEU A 76 9.42 -20.90 3.84
C LEU A 76 10.92 -21.20 3.88
N ASN A 77 11.37 -22.11 3.02
CA ASN A 77 12.80 -22.22 2.76
C ASN A 77 13.23 -21.03 1.91
N LEU A 78 13.92 -20.06 2.51
CA LEU A 78 14.32 -18.83 1.83
C LEU A 78 15.50 -19.05 0.90
N LEU A 79 16.36 -20.05 1.13
CA LEU A 79 17.47 -20.36 0.23
C LEU A 79 16.99 -20.72 -1.19
N GLU A 80 15.80 -21.32 -1.30
CA GLU A 80 15.22 -21.72 -2.59
C GLU A 80 14.60 -20.55 -3.38
N ILE A 81 14.18 -19.48 -2.71
CA ILE A 81 13.36 -18.42 -3.33
C ILE A 81 14.00 -17.02 -3.30
N ALA A 82 14.95 -16.77 -2.39
CA ALA A 82 15.50 -15.44 -2.12
C ALA A 82 16.12 -14.79 -3.37
N GLU A 83 16.94 -15.52 -4.12
CA GLU A 83 17.58 -15.00 -5.34
C GLU A 83 16.56 -14.57 -6.39
N GLY A 84 15.50 -15.37 -6.58
CA GLY A 84 14.40 -15.06 -7.52
C GLY A 84 13.64 -13.79 -7.14
N LEU A 85 13.58 -13.48 -5.84
CA LEU A 85 12.99 -12.27 -5.28
C LEU A 85 13.98 -11.09 -5.23
N GLY A 86 15.20 -11.27 -5.76
CA GLY A 86 16.23 -10.24 -5.82
C GLY A 86 16.94 -9.96 -4.50
N ALA A 87 16.83 -10.87 -3.53
CA ALA A 87 17.69 -10.89 -2.36
C ALA A 87 19.02 -11.61 -2.68
N LYS A 88 20.05 -11.33 -1.91
CA LYS A 88 21.32 -12.06 -1.93
C LYS A 88 21.36 -13.07 -0.78
N THR A 89 21.97 -14.21 -1.01
CA THR A 89 22.17 -15.26 -0.02
C THR A 89 23.66 -15.45 0.23
N ASP A 90 24.04 -15.52 1.51
CA ASP A 90 25.39 -15.87 1.95
C ASP A 90 25.28 -16.80 3.16
N ASN A 91 25.59 -18.08 2.96
CA ASN A 91 25.43 -19.14 3.96
C ASN A 91 24.02 -19.12 4.59
N ASN A 92 23.92 -18.78 5.89
CA ASN A 92 22.67 -18.72 6.65
C ASN A 92 22.12 -17.29 6.77
N LEU A 93 22.44 -16.41 5.83
CA LEU A 93 22.00 -15.03 5.83
C LEU A 93 21.41 -14.65 4.46
N VAL A 94 20.22 -14.06 4.48
CA VAL A 94 19.60 -13.43 3.31
C VAL A 94 19.66 -11.91 3.51
N LEU A 95 20.09 -11.20 2.47
CA LEU A 95 20.12 -9.74 2.40
C LEU A 95 19.11 -9.26 1.35
N LEU A 96 18.08 -8.54 1.79
CA LEU A 96 17.04 -8.01 0.91
C LEU A 96 17.07 -6.47 0.93
N PRO A 97 17.42 -5.81 -0.19
CA PRO A 97 17.27 -4.36 -0.31
C PRO A 97 15.79 -3.94 -0.12
N TYR A 98 15.54 -2.95 0.73
CA TYR A 98 14.20 -2.42 1.00
C TYR A 98 14.28 -0.91 1.24
N LEU A 99 13.70 -0.12 0.35
CA LEU A 99 13.70 1.34 0.40
C LEU A 99 15.13 1.91 0.52
N ASP A 100 15.44 2.57 1.63
CA ASP A 100 16.74 3.16 1.95
C ASP A 100 17.63 2.22 2.80
N ASP A 101 17.19 0.98 3.04
CA ASP A 101 17.81 0.03 3.97
C ASP A 101 18.08 -1.34 3.32
N GLU A 102 18.80 -2.21 4.03
CA GLU A 102 18.99 -3.61 3.70
C GLU A 102 18.48 -4.48 4.86
N ILE A 103 17.61 -5.43 4.56
CA ILE A 103 17.01 -6.32 5.55
C ILE A 103 17.84 -7.59 5.66
N LEU A 104 18.27 -7.89 6.89
CA LEU A 104 18.98 -9.10 7.26
C LEU A 104 17.98 -10.15 7.73
N ILE A 105 18.03 -11.32 7.11
CA ILE A 105 17.23 -12.49 7.51
C ILE A 105 18.18 -13.61 7.88
N GLU A 106 18.31 -13.87 9.17
CA GLU A 106 19.08 -15.01 9.68
C GLU A 106 18.28 -16.30 9.44
N LEU A 107 18.95 -17.32 8.93
CA LEU A 107 18.36 -18.63 8.63
C LEU A 107 18.89 -19.70 9.58
N ASP A 108 18.12 -20.76 9.77
CA ASP A 108 18.62 -22.00 10.34
C ASP A 108 19.43 -22.82 9.31
N GLU A 109 19.99 -23.95 9.75
CA GLU A 109 20.79 -24.85 8.91
C GLU A 109 20.02 -25.44 7.71
N ASN A 110 18.68 -25.39 7.73
CA ASN A 110 17.81 -25.90 6.68
C ASN A 110 17.26 -24.79 5.78
N GLY A 111 17.65 -23.53 6.01
CA GLY A 111 17.24 -22.37 5.21
C GLY A 111 15.94 -21.68 5.64
N PHE A 112 15.41 -21.99 6.83
CA PHE A 112 14.19 -21.36 7.36
C PHE A 112 14.49 -20.09 8.16
N PRO A 113 13.66 -19.04 8.09
CA PRO A 113 13.96 -17.77 8.72
C PRO A 113 13.79 -17.80 10.25
N LEU A 114 14.82 -17.36 10.95
CA LEU A 114 14.89 -17.22 12.40
C LEU A 114 14.54 -15.81 12.87
N SER A 115 15.07 -14.79 12.18
CA SER A 115 14.86 -13.38 12.52
C SER A 115 14.84 -12.49 11.28
N LEU A 116 14.22 -11.33 11.40
CA LEU A 116 14.14 -10.30 10.36
C LEU A 116 14.54 -8.96 11.00
N LYS A 117 15.62 -8.33 10.53
CA LYS A 117 16.17 -7.11 11.15
C LYS A 117 16.62 -6.10 10.10
N SER A 118 16.58 -4.83 10.45
CA SER A 118 17.26 -3.78 9.68
C SER A 118 18.78 -3.91 9.82
N GLN A 119 19.53 -3.67 8.74
CA GLN A 119 20.99 -3.58 8.79
C GLN A 119 21.49 -2.35 9.55
N ARG A 120 20.65 -1.33 9.71
CA ARG A 120 20.96 -0.16 10.53
C ARG A 120 20.89 -0.46 12.03
N GLY A 121 20.40 -1.63 12.43
CA GLY A 121 20.36 -2.09 13.83
C GLY A 121 19.06 -1.75 14.57
N ASP A 122 18.09 -1.15 13.89
CA ASP A 122 16.79 -0.81 14.45
C ASP A 122 15.80 -2.00 14.41
N GLU A 123 14.83 -2.01 15.32
CA GLU A 123 13.67 -2.89 15.24
C GLU A 123 12.78 -2.47 14.07
N LEU A 124 12.29 -3.44 13.28
CA LEU A 124 11.43 -3.14 12.14
C LEU A 124 10.04 -2.70 12.61
N ASP A 125 9.46 -1.71 11.92
CA ASP A 125 8.03 -1.38 12.12
C ASP A 125 7.21 -2.66 11.83
N PRO A 126 6.25 -3.04 12.68
CA PRO A 126 5.44 -4.23 12.46
C PRO A 126 4.76 -4.27 11.08
N ARG A 127 4.44 -3.11 10.49
CA ARG A 127 3.89 -3.01 9.13
C ARG A 127 4.94 -3.33 8.06
N ASP A 128 6.20 -2.94 8.28
CA ASP A 128 7.32 -3.33 7.42
C ASP A 128 7.54 -4.85 7.50
N GLU A 129 7.50 -5.46 8.70
CA GLU A 129 7.59 -6.92 8.83
C GLU A 129 6.49 -7.63 8.03
N ILE A 130 5.23 -7.18 8.14
CA ILE A 130 4.09 -7.75 7.42
C ILE A 130 4.29 -7.66 5.91
N LEU A 131 4.70 -6.49 5.41
CA LEU A 131 4.96 -6.26 4.00
C LEU A 131 6.07 -7.19 3.48
N LEU A 132 7.19 -7.28 4.20
CA LEU A 132 8.34 -8.10 3.82
C LEU A 132 8.00 -9.59 3.85
N MET A 133 7.28 -10.07 4.87
CA MET A 133 6.80 -11.46 4.91
C MET A 133 5.87 -11.76 3.74
N ASN A 134 4.94 -10.86 3.41
CA ASN A 134 4.05 -11.02 2.26
C ASN A 134 4.81 -11.07 0.93
N TYR A 135 5.86 -10.26 0.76
CA TYR A 135 6.71 -10.29 -0.43
C TYR A 135 7.33 -11.68 -0.66
N PHE A 136 7.83 -12.33 0.39
CA PHE A 136 8.33 -13.71 0.31
C PHE A 136 7.21 -14.74 0.11
N LEU A 137 6.08 -14.59 0.79
CA LEU A 137 4.95 -15.51 0.69
C LEU A 137 4.26 -15.48 -0.68
N TYR A 138 4.29 -14.34 -1.37
CA TYR A 138 3.79 -14.22 -2.75
C TYR A 138 4.61 -15.03 -3.75
N ARG A 139 5.91 -15.23 -3.48
CA ARG A 139 6.84 -15.99 -4.34
C ARG A 139 6.79 -15.53 -5.81
N GLY A 140 6.76 -14.21 -6.01
CA GLY A 140 6.67 -13.65 -7.34
C GLY A 140 7.80 -14.12 -8.26
N ASN A 141 7.42 -14.52 -9.48
CA ASN A 141 8.30 -15.23 -10.41
C ASN A 141 8.33 -14.59 -11.81
N LYS A 142 7.77 -13.39 -11.97
CA LYS A 142 7.76 -12.68 -13.25
C LYS A 142 8.90 -11.68 -13.33
N PRO A 143 9.72 -11.67 -14.39
CA PRO A 143 10.73 -10.64 -14.56
C PRO A 143 10.09 -9.25 -14.62
N LEU A 144 10.85 -8.22 -14.21
CA LEU A 144 10.43 -6.83 -14.37
C LEU A 144 10.18 -6.54 -15.84
N THR A 145 9.02 -5.95 -16.13
CA THR A 145 8.64 -5.59 -17.51
C THR A 145 9.28 -4.29 -17.96
N ASN A 146 9.70 -3.44 -17.01
CA ASN A 146 10.09 -2.04 -17.20
C ASN A 146 8.98 -1.18 -17.84
N HIS A 147 7.74 -1.67 -17.86
CA HIS A 147 6.57 -0.92 -18.26
C HIS A 147 5.80 -0.49 -17.01
N PHE A 148 5.74 0.82 -16.77
CA PHE A 148 5.14 1.39 -15.57
C PHE A 148 3.69 1.80 -15.83
N VAL A 149 2.79 1.35 -14.97
CA VAL A 149 1.35 1.59 -15.05
C VAL A 149 0.82 2.17 -13.74
N GLY A 150 -0.26 2.97 -13.83
CA GLY A 150 -0.97 3.44 -12.66
C GLY A 150 -1.67 2.28 -11.95
N LEU A 151 -1.90 2.42 -10.64
CA LEU A 151 -2.58 1.40 -9.83
C LEU A 151 -3.94 1.00 -10.42
N GLU A 152 -4.66 1.96 -11.04
CA GLU A 152 -5.92 1.78 -11.74
C GLU A 152 -5.88 0.75 -12.88
N SER A 153 -4.69 0.39 -13.38
CA SER A 153 -4.51 -0.60 -14.44
C SER A 153 -4.57 -2.05 -13.92
N PHE A 154 -4.44 -2.27 -12.61
CA PHE A 154 -4.52 -3.61 -12.03
C PHE A 154 -5.98 -4.03 -11.77
N PRO A 155 -6.30 -5.35 -11.89
CA PRO A 155 -7.63 -5.86 -11.56
C PRO A 155 -8.04 -5.51 -10.13
N HIS A 156 -9.32 -5.15 -9.94
CA HIS A 156 -9.91 -4.87 -8.62
C HIS A 156 -9.28 -3.70 -7.83
N SER A 157 -8.51 -2.83 -8.47
CA SER A 157 -7.75 -1.76 -7.80
C SER A 157 -8.49 -0.45 -7.58
N ILE A 158 -9.66 -0.26 -8.18
CA ILE A 158 -10.41 1.02 -8.17
C ILE A 158 -10.57 1.59 -6.75
N SER A 159 -10.89 0.73 -5.77
CA SER A 159 -11.09 1.14 -4.37
C SER A 159 -9.81 1.54 -3.63
N LYS A 160 -8.63 1.32 -4.23
CA LYS A 160 -7.31 1.60 -3.68
C LYS A 160 -6.64 2.78 -4.36
N VAL A 161 -7.10 3.20 -5.53
CA VAL A 161 -6.58 4.38 -6.24
C VAL A 161 -6.73 5.64 -5.39
N SER A 162 -7.89 5.85 -4.77
CA SER A 162 -8.10 7.00 -3.87
C SER A 162 -7.24 6.92 -2.60
N THR A 163 -6.96 5.71 -2.11
CA THR A 163 -6.09 5.48 -0.95
C THR A 163 -4.65 5.82 -1.31
N LEU A 164 -4.12 5.29 -2.42
CA LEU A 164 -2.79 5.63 -2.92
C LEU A 164 -2.63 7.14 -3.11
N ARG A 165 -3.64 7.78 -3.70
CA ARG A 165 -3.62 9.21 -3.93
C ARG A 165 -3.46 9.99 -2.62
N ARG A 166 -4.30 9.68 -1.63
CA ARG A 166 -4.33 10.37 -0.33
C ARG A 166 -3.06 10.16 0.50
N TYR A 167 -2.53 8.94 0.51
CA TYR A 167 -1.44 8.56 1.41
C TYR A 167 -0.05 8.61 0.77
N ALA A 168 0.05 8.65 -0.56
CA ALA A 168 1.33 8.74 -1.25
C ALA A 168 1.40 9.93 -2.24
N GLU A 169 0.50 10.00 -3.23
CA GLU A 169 0.64 10.97 -4.33
C GLU A 169 0.50 12.44 -3.87
N GLU A 170 -0.52 12.76 -3.08
CA GLU A 170 -0.75 14.11 -2.53
C GLU A 170 0.37 14.54 -1.56
N PRO A 171 0.78 13.69 -0.59
CA PRO A 171 1.96 13.96 0.24
C PRO A 171 3.25 14.18 -0.55
N LEU A 172 3.53 13.37 -1.58
CA LEU A 172 4.71 13.53 -2.43
C LEU A 172 4.69 14.86 -3.17
N ALA A 173 3.56 15.24 -3.76
CA ALA A 173 3.42 16.52 -4.45
C ALA A 173 3.76 17.67 -3.51
N LYS A 174 3.18 17.65 -2.30
CA LYS A 174 3.46 18.65 -1.25
C LYS A 174 4.93 18.68 -0.84
N LEU A 175 5.57 17.52 -0.66
CA LEU A 175 6.99 17.44 -0.31
C LEU A 175 7.88 18.04 -1.40
N PHE A 176 7.57 17.80 -2.68
CA PHE A 176 8.30 18.41 -3.78
C PHE A 176 8.07 19.91 -3.89
N ASP A 177 6.84 20.39 -3.69
CA ASP A 177 6.52 21.82 -3.70
C ASP A 177 7.27 22.57 -2.59
N GLU A 178 7.25 22.03 -1.37
CA GLU A 178 7.76 22.73 -0.18
C GLU A 178 9.26 22.51 0.04
N ARG A 179 9.78 21.33 -0.35
CA ARG A 179 11.10 20.84 0.11
C ARG A 179 11.91 20.13 -0.98
N LYS A 180 11.76 20.52 -2.24
CA LYS A 180 12.44 19.92 -3.42
C LYS A 180 13.90 19.50 -3.17
N ASN A 181 14.75 20.42 -2.69
CA ASN A 181 16.18 20.15 -2.50
C ASN A 181 16.44 19.13 -1.38
N THR A 182 15.64 19.16 -0.31
CA THR A 182 15.74 18.17 0.78
C THR A 182 15.34 16.79 0.30
N VAL A 183 14.26 16.70 -0.48
CA VAL A 183 13.81 15.42 -1.07
C VAL A 183 14.88 14.86 -2.01
N LEU A 184 15.44 15.70 -2.90
CA LEU A 184 16.52 15.26 -3.81
C LEU A 184 17.75 14.75 -3.05
N LYS A 185 18.08 15.35 -1.90
CA LYS A 185 19.15 14.85 -1.04
C LYS A 185 18.79 13.55 -0.34
N ALA A 186 17.55 13.40 0.15
CA ALA A 186 17.08 12.16 0.77
C ALA A 186 17.15 10.98 -0.22
N LEU A 187 16.83 11.23 -1.51
CA LEU A 187 16.91 10.23 -2.58
C LEU A 187 18.30 9.62 -2.79
N GLU A 188 19.39 10.26 -2.34
CA GLU A 188 20.74 9.69 -2.38
C GLU A 188 20.88 8.42 -1.53
N GLY A 189 20.05 8.27 -0.49
CA GLY A 189 19.99 7.06 0.34
C GLY A 189 19.24 5.89 -0.30
N PHE A 190 18.57 6.12 -1.43
CA PHE A 190 17.75 5.12 -2.09
C PHE A 190 18.43 4.62 -3.36
N LYS A 191 18.15 3.35 -3.69
CA LYS A 191 18.51 2.83 -5.01
C LYS A 191 17.55 3.40 -6.07
N ILE A 192 18.03 4.41 -6.79
CA ILE A 192 17.26 5.07 -7.86
C ILE A 192 17.87 4.85 -9.25
N SER A 193 17.05 4.99 -10.29
CA SER A 193 17.47 5.04 -11.69
C SER A 193 16.63 6.06 -12.46
N GLN A 194 17.12 6.45 -13.65
CA GLN A 194 16.40 7.33 -14.57
C GLN A 194 16.00 8.70 -13.97
N LEU A 195 16.75 9.22 -12.99
CA LEU A 195 16.48 10.52 -12.40
C LEU A 195 16.58 11.63 -13.46
N ARG A 196 15.47 12.34 -13.67
CA ARG A 196 15.34 13.51 -14.52
C ARG A 196 14.76 14.64 -13.70
N VAL A 197 15.48 15.75 -13.65
CA VAL A 197 15.03 16.97 -12.97
C VAL A 197 14.97 18.07 -14.00
N THR A 198 13.82 18.73 -14.08
CA THR A 198 13.58 19.88 -14.94
C THR A 198 13.08 21.06 -14.11
N SER A 199 12.86 22.19 -14.76
CA SER A 199 12.23 23.36 -14.13
C SER A 199 10.80 23.06 -13.67
N SER A 200 10.04 22.28 -14.45
CA SER A 200 8.61 22.04 -14.23
C SER A 200 8.27 20.64 -13.70
N GLY A 201 9.23 19.74 -13.53
CA GLY A 201 8.95 18.39 -13.07
C GLY A 201 10.16 17.55 -12.68
N ILE A 202 9.89 16.46 -11.98
CA ILE A 202 10.87 15.46 -11.53
C ILE A 202 10.33 14.08 -11.89
N SER A 203 11.16 13.22 -12.46
CA SER A 203 10.83 11.83 -12.75
C SER A 203 11.98 10.91 -12.38
N PHE A 204 11.70 9.80 -11.70
CA PHE A 204 12.70 8.78 -11.37
C PHE A 204 12.03 7.43 -11.07
N VAL A 205 12.83 6.38 -11.07
CA VAL A 205 12.43 5.05 -10.60
C VAL A 205 13.19 4.75 -9.31
N VAL A 206 12.47 4.48 -8.22
CA VAL A 206 13.03 4.00 -6.95
C VAL A 206 12.78 2.50 -6.81
N TYR A 207 13.81 1.73 -6.48
CA TYR A 207 13.71 0.29 -6.23
C TYR A 207 13.29 0.06 -4.77
N ALA A 208 12.01 0.33 -4.47
CA ALA A 208 11.46 0.17 -3.12
C ALA A 208 11.56 -1.27 -2.61
N LEU A 209 11.37 -2.25 -3.50
CA LEU A 209 11.83 -3.62 -3.37
C LEU A 209 12.50 -4.05 -4.69
N PRO A 210 13.35 -5.11 -4.69
CA PRO A 210 14.14 -5.46 -5.88
C PRO A 210 13.28 -5.80 -7.11
N LYS A 211 12.08 -6.37 -6.90
CA LYS A 211 11.13 -6.74 -7.95
C LYS A 211 9.83 -5.92 -7.94
N VAL A 212 9.78 -4.85 -7.13
CA VAL A 212 8.65 -3.90 -7.11
C VAL A 212 9.20 -2.47 -7.11
N PRO A 213 9.80 -2.02 -8.23
CA PRO A 213 10.19 -0.62 -8.37
C PRO A 213 8.96 0.27 -8.53
N LEU A 214 9.08 1.51 -8.03
CA LEU A 214 8.08 2.56 -8.17
C LEU A 214 8.63 3.65 -9.08
N MET A 215 7.87 4.07 -10.08
CA MET A 215 8.17 5.27 -10.85
C MET A 215 7.38 6.45 -10.26
N ILE A 216 8.10 7.51 -9.94
CA ILE A 216 7.57 8.74 -9.37
C ILE A 216 7.64 9.82 -10.42
N ASN A 217 6.49 10.41 -10.75
CA ASN A 217 6.37 11.50 -11.71
C ASN A 217 5.71 12.69 -11.04
N TYR A 218 6.51 13.71 -10.73
CA TYR A 218 6.05 14.98 -10.18
C TYR A 218 6.04 16.06 -11.27
N TRP A 219 4.97 16.84 -11.29
CA TRP A 219 4.83 18.03 -12.09
C TRP A 219 4.45 19.21 -11.19
N ALA A 220 5.15 20.33 -11.37
CA ALA A 220 5.05 21.50 -10.49
C ALA A 220 3.77 22.33 -10.67
N GLY A 221 2.93 21.97 -11.64
CA GLY A 221 1.78 22.78 -11.99
C GLY A 221 2.11 23.88 -12.99
N ASP A 222 1.07 24.66 -13.30
CA ASP A 222 1.17 25.91 -14.04
C ASP A 222 0.26 26.95 -13.35
N PRO A 223 0.81 27.86 -12.53
CA PRO A 223 0.03 28.88 -11.86
C PRO A 223 -0.65 29.87 -12.81
N GLU A 224 -0.10 30.11 -14.01
CA GLU A 224 -0.69 31.03 -14.98
C GLU A 224 -2.00 30.47 -15.54
N ASP A 225 -2.04 29.15 -15.73
CA ASP A 225 -3.22 28.41 -16.18
C ASP A 225 -4.09 27.87 -15.01
N GLY A 226 -3.75 28.19 -13.76
CA GLY A 226 -4.47 27.75 -12.57
C GLY A 226 -4.38 26.24 -12.29
N LEU A 227 -3.34 25.58 -12.79
CA LEU A 227 -3.09 24.15 -12.65
C LEU A 227 -2.18 23.89 -11.44
N SER A 228 -2.71 23.15 -10.46
CA SER A 228 -1.93 22.73 -9.29
C SER A 228 -0.89 21.67 -9.64
N SER A 229 0.17 21.61 -8.82
CA SER A 229 1.11 20.51 -8.82
C SER A 229 0.42 19.17 -8.58
N TYR A 230 1.00 18.10 -9.11
CA TYR A 230 0.60 16.74 -8.75
C TYR A 230 1.79 15.80 -8.86
N CYS A 231 1.69 14.68 -8.16
CA CYS A 231 2.60 13.57 -8.28
C CYS A 231 1.81 12.31 -8.67
N LYS A 232 2.42 11.43 -9.45
CA LYS A 232 1.87 10.13 -9.81
C LYS A 232 2.84 9.03 -9.42
N VAL A 233 2.33 8.02 -8.72
CA VAL A 233 3.08 6.80 -8.41
C VAL A 233 2.64 5.72 -9.38
N LEU A 234 3.59 5.19 -10.12
CA LEU A 234 3.39 4.10 -11.07
C LEU A 234 4.19 2.87 -10.63
N TYR A 235 3.69 1.70 -10.99
CA TYR A 235 4.28 0.40 -10.64
C TYR A 235 4.71 -0.33 -11.90
N ASP A 236 5.77 -1.13 -11.84
CA ASP A 236 6.02 -2.10 -12.92
C ASP A 236 4.77 -2.98 -13.11
N ALA A 237 4.39 -3.26 -14.35
CA ALA A 237 3.23 -4.09 -14.66
C ALA A 237 3.30 -5.51 -14.05
N SER A 238 4.49 -5.99 -13.63
CA SER A 238 4.65 -7.24 -12.90
C SER A 238 4.31 -7.16 -11.40
N ALA A 239 4.10 -5.97 -10.82
CA ALA A 239 4.05 -5.74 -9.37
C ALA A 239 3.07 -6.63 -8.61
N ILE A 240 1.87 -6.88 -9.17
CA ILE A 240 0.85 -7.75 -8.57
C ILE A 240 1.22 -9.24 -8.54
N SER A 241 2.35 -9.62 -9.16
CA SER A 241 2.91 -10.97 -9.04
C SER A 241 3.75 -11.10 -7.75
N TYR A 242 4.07 -9.99 -7.08
CA TYR A 242 4.96 -9.94 -5.93
C TYR A 242 4.26 -9.45 -4.66
N LEU A 243 3.21 -8.65 -4.78
CA LEU A 243 2.46 -8.07 -3.66
C LEU A 243 0.99 -7.90 -4.04
N ASP A 244 0.10 -7.95 -3.04
CA ASP A 244 -1.29 -7.52 -3.22
C ASP A 244 -1.43 -6.00 -3.29
N LEU A 245 -2.62 -5.52 -3.63
CA LEU A 245 -2.88 -4.10 -3.82
C LEU A 245 -2.70 -3.30 -2.52
N GLU A 246 -3.08 -3.86 -1.38
CA GLU A 246 -2.87 -3.28 -0.05
C GLU A 246 -1.38 -3.03 0.21
N CYS A 247 -0.55 -4.04 -0.02
CA CYS A 247 0.89 -3.97 0.14
C CYS A 247 1.53 -3.00 -0.85
N LEU A 248 1.04 -2.92 -2.09
CA LEU A 248 1.54 -1.94 -3.08
C LEU A 248 1.26 -0.50 -2.63
N VAL A 249 0.05 -0.22 -2.17
CA VAL A 249 -0.31 1.10 -1.64
C VAL A 249 0.54 1.42 -0.41
N PHE A 250 0.67 0.47 0.52
CA PHE A 250 1.46 0.66 1.72
C PHE A 250 2.96 0.86 1.41
N LEU A 251 3.52 0.14 0.43
CA LEU A 251 4.91 0.33 -0.01
C LEU A 251 5.15 1.75 -0.53
N ALA A 252 4.20 2.30 -1.30
CA ALA A 252 4.29 3.67 -1.79
C ALA A 252 4.15 4.70 -0.66
N GLU A 253 3.20 4.51 0.27
CA GLU A 253 3.06 5.32 1.48
C GLU A 253 4.36 5.30 2.31
N ARG A 254 4.94 4.12 2.52
CA ARG A 254 6.16 3.93 3.29
C ARG A 254 7.37 4.60 2.65
N PHE A 255 7.44 4.60 1.31
CA PHE A 255 8.44 5.39 0.60
C PHE A 255 8.33 6.88 0.93
N VAL A 256 7.11 7.44 0.98
CA VAL A 256 6.90 8.85 1.35
C VAL A 256 7.33 9.12 2.79
N GLU A 257 6.98 8.24 3.73
CA GLU A 257 7.35 8.40 5.16
C GLU A 257 8.88 8.42 5.39
N LYS A 258 9.65 7.90 4.44
CA LYS A 258 11.13 7.83 4.51
C LYS A 258 11.84 9.01 3.83
N LEU A 259 11.10 9.90 3.15
CA LEU A 259 11.63 11.12 2.51
C LEU A 259 11.63 12.33 3.47
#